data_AF-A0A820XWG1-F1
#
_entry.id   AF-A0A820XWG1-F1
#
_cell.length_a   1.000
_cell.length_b   1.000
_cell.length_c   1.000
_cell.angle_alpha   90.00
_cell.angle_beta   90.00
_cell.angle_gamma   90.00
#
_symmetry.space_group_name_H-M   'P 1'
#
loop_
_entity.id
_entity.type
_entity.pdbx_description
1 polymer ?
#
loop_
_entity_poly.entity_id
_entity_poly.type
_entity_poly.pdbx_seq_one_letter_code
_entity_poly.pdbx_strand_id
1 'polypeptide(L)'
;MKYDRVSTAFSIANKVVRLITDNASNNISAFGELVIPGFESYFITEDDTEGSDEDDEGQNEFDKCEELLRLPCFIHTLQLAVKDGLNESACIRSAIATVAETAKLSHRNIPVAEKLQEFKLSIPLGVITRWNSQFITVSKIVDIPKATTRTQSEKCVFISLVTPSIVEIYYDLENELKLYKYTSSICNALFKSVKERFGGLLLNLEKPVDDYLKHQSTFHLFSDAIFLISSFLD
;
A
#
# COMPACT_ATOMS: atom_id res chain seq x y z
N MET A 1 1.20 10.05 -25.19
CA MET A 1 1.18 8.75 -24.47
C MET A 1 -0.05 7.93 -24.86
N LYS A 2 -0.18 6.66 -24.42
CA LYS A 2 -1.41 5.87 -24.60
C LYS A 2 -2.60 6.43 -23.81
N TYR A 3 -2.33 7.09 -22.68
CA TYR A 3 -3.34 7.77 -21.85
C TYR A 3 -4.05 8.90 -22.61
N ASP A 4 -3.32 9.88 -23.15
CA ASP A 4 -3.91 11.02 -23.88
C ASP A 4 -4.79 10.56 -25.03
N ARG A 5 -4.34 9.54 -25.78
CA ARG A 5 -5.09 8.97 -26.90
C ARG A 5 -6.44 8.39 -26.46
N VAL A 6 -6.48 7.67 -25.34
CA VAL A 6 -7.72 7.12 -24.79
C VAL A 6 -8.60 8.24 -24.23
N SER A 7 -8.00 9.17 -23.49
CA SER A 7 -8.69 10.31 -22.90
C SER A 7 -9.40 11.18 -23.95
N THR A 8 -8.70 11.48 -25.06
CA THR A 8 -9.27 12.19 -26.21
C THR A 8 -10.29 11.34 -26.97
N ALA A 9 -10.03 10.04 -27.19
CA ALA A 9 -10.95 9.18 -27.93
C ALA A 9 -12.32 9.04 -27.24
N PHE A 10 -12.35 9.07 -25.90
CA PHE A 10 -13.58 9.00 -25.12
C PHE A 10 -14.11 10.37 -24.66
N SER A 11 -13.44 11.48 -25.01
CA SER A 11 -13.81 12.85 -24.58
C SER A 11 -13.98 12.97 -23.06
N ILE A 12 -13.06 12.34 -22.31
CA ILE A 12 -13.07 12.32 -20.83
C ILE A 12 -11.96 13.16 -20.20
N ALA A 13 -11.07 13.78 -20.98
CA ALA A 13 -9.91 14.51 -20.45
C ALA A 13 -10.26 15.50 -19.34
N ASN A 14 -11.30 16.30 -19.57
CA ASN A 14 -11.82 17.33 -18.67
C ASN A 14 -12.86 16.78 -17.67
N LYS A 15 -12.99 15.45 -17.57
CA LYS A 15 -13.85 14.74 -16.59
C LYS A 15 -13.04 13.87 -15.62
N VAL A 16 -11.73 13.74 -15.83
CA VAL A 16 -10.87 13.04 -14.89
C VAL A 16 -10.67 13.94 -13.67
N VAL A 17 -10.89 13.40 -12.47
CA VAL A 17 -10.74 14.14 -11.20
C VAL A 17 -9.56 13.60 -10.40
N ARG A 18 -9.39 12.28 -10.39
CA ARG A 18 -8.29 11.57 -9.73
C ARG A 18 -7.85 10.37 -10.56
N LEU A 19 -6.57 10.03 -10.42
CA LEU A 19 -5.96 8.85 -11.01
C LEU A 19 -5.44 7.95 -9.89
N ILE A 20 -5.79 6.66 -9.91
CA ILE A 20 -5.23 5.67 -8.98
C ILE A 20 -4.27 4.78 -9.76
N THR A 21 -3.01 4.71 -9.34
CA THR A 21 -2.01 3.81 -9.94
C THR A 21 -1.15 3.14 -8.87
N ASP A 22 -0.54 1.99 -9.20
CA ASP A 22 0.48 1.42 -8.33
C ASP A 22 1.70 2.35 -8.21
N ASN A 23 2.54 2.09 -7.20
CA ASN A 23 3.74 2.88 -6.91
C ASN A 23 4.97 2.38 -7.67
N ALA A 24 4.80 1.68 -8.80
CA ALA A 24 5.92 1.37 -9.67
C ALA A 24 6.52 2.67 -10.22
N SER A 25 7.85 2.72 -10.31
CA SER A 25 8.59 3.89 -10.78
C SER A 25 8.09 4.43 -12.12
N ASN A 26 7.70 3.54 -13.04
CA ASN A 26 7.16 3.91 -14.34
C ASN A 26 5.82 4.66 -14.24
N ASN A 27 4.96 4.27 -13.30
CA ASN A 27 3.67 4.94 -13.08
C ASN A 27 3.86 6.28 -12.35
N ILE A 28 4.75 6.34 -11.37
CA ILE A 28 5.08 7.60 -10.69
C ILE A 28 5.67 8.61 -11.71
N SER A 29 6.60 8.17 -12.56
CA SER A 29 7.22 9.05 -13.56
C SER A 29 6.23 9.49 -14.65
N ALA A 30 5.30 8.62 -15.04
CA ALA A 30 4.34 8.93 -16.11
C ALA A 30 3.20 9.85 -15.65
N PHE A 31 2.85 9.83 -14.36
CA PHE A 31 1.65 10.48 -13.84
C PHE A 31 1.89 11.38 -12.62
N GLY A 32 3.14 11.53 -12.18
CA GLY A 32 3.49 12.34 -11.00
C GLY A 32 3.37 13.84 -11.21
N GLU A 33 3.64 14.32 -12.43
CA GLU A 33 3.60 15.74 -12.81
C GLU A 33 2.39 16.09 -13.69
N LEU A 34 1.39 15.19 -13.76
CA LEU A 34 0.26 15.40 -14.65
C LEU A 34 -0.62 16.55 -14.11
N VAL A 35 -0.68 17.67 -14.85
CA VAL A 35 -1.65 18.75 -14.63
C VAL A 35 -2.89 18.46 -15.48
N ILE A 36 -4.09 18.48 -14.89
CA ILE A 36 -5.34 18.24 -15.64
C ILE A 36 -5.74 19.49 -16.41
N PRO A 37 -6.02 19.36 -17.73
CA PRO A 37 -6.64 20.43 -18.50
C PRO A 37 -8.00 20.83 -17.92
N GLY A 38 -8.16 22.08 -17.49
CA GLY A 38 -9.36 22.63 -16.85
C GLY A 38 -9.28 22.79 -15.32
N PHE A 39 -8.18 22.38 -14.68
CA PHE A 39 -7.92 22.56 -13.24
C PHE A 39 -6.56 23.24 -12.99
N GLU A 40 -5.98 23.90 -14.00
CA GLU A 40 -4.66 24.54 -13.95
C GLU A 40 -4.53 25.56 -12.81
N SER A 41 -5.64 26.22 -12.44
CA SER A 41 -5.69 27.19 -11.33
C SER A 41 -5.46 26.58 -9.95
N TYR A 42 -5.64 25.26 -9.78
CA TYR A 42 -5.38 24.56 -8.52
C TYR A 42 -3.91 24.17 -8.34
N PHE A 43 -3.11 24.27 -9.39
CA PHE A 43 -1.68 23.92 -9.40
C PHE A 43 -0.77 25.15 -9.42
N ILE A 44 -1.34 26.36 -9.31
CA ILE A 44 -0.55 27.58 -9.15
C ILE A 44 -0.01 27.59 -7.73
N THR A 45 1.26 27.22 -7.56
CA THR A 45 2.03 27.58 -6.38
C THR A 45 2.13 29.10 -6.33
N GLU A 46 1.86 29.71 -5.17
CA GLU A 46 1.97 31.16 -4.93
C GLU A 46 3.37 31.75 -5.22
N ASP A 47 4.35 30.92 -5.62
CA ASP A 47 5.73 31.31 -5.96
C ASP A 47 5.89 32.01 -7.32
N ASP A 48 4.85 32.07 -8.17
CA ASP A 48 4.91 32.77 -9.47
C ASP A 48 4.27 34.18 -9.47
N THR A 49 3.98 34.75 -8.30
CA THR A 49 3.51 36.14 -8.21
C THR A 49 4.64 37.06 -7.74
N GLU A 50 5.35 37.67 -8.70
CA GLU A 50 6.19 38.83 -8.41
C GLU A 50 5.36 39.96 -7.78
N GLY A 51 5.51 40.13 -6.47
CA GLY A 51 5.42 41.41 -5.76
C GLY A 51 4.04 42.06 -5.59
N SER A 52 3.47 41.92 -4.39
CA SER A 52 2.93 43.05 -3.62
C SER A 52 2.62 42.61 -2.20
N ASP A 53 3.26 43.25 -1.22
CA ASP A 53 2.92 43.18 0.20
C ASP A 53 1.48 43.65 0.44
N GLU A 54 0.73 42.93 1.29
CA GLU A 54 -0.14 43.49 2.34
C GLU A 54 -0.74 42.36 3.20
N ASP A 55 -0.72 42.57 4.52
CA ASP A 55 -1.16 41.66 5.58
C ASP A 55 -2.65 41.26 5.47
N ASP A 56 -2.98 39.96 5.69
CA ASP A 56 -4.31 39.58 6.19
C ASP A 56 -4.24 38.34 7.09
N GLU A 57 -4.98 38.44 8.19
CA GLU A 57 -5.03 37.51 9.31
C GLU A 57 -5.94 36.30 8.98
N GLY A 58 -5.55 35.10 9.43
CA GLY A 58 -6.54 34.10 9.86
C GLY A 58 -7.11 33.14 8.81
N GLN A 59 -6.31 32.61 7.88
CA GLN A 59 -6.73 31.45 7.09
C GLN A 59 -6.36 30.13 7.78
N ASN A 60 -7.39 29.33 8.05
CA ASN A 60 -7.32 28.00 8.63
C ASN A 60 -6.24 27.14 7.95
N GLU A 61 -5.29 26.58 8.72
CA GLU A 61 -4.26 25.61 8.28
C GLU A 61 -4.82 24.30 7.69
N PHE A 62 -6.14 24.17 7.56
CA PHE A 62 -6.82 22.97 7.04
C PHE A 62 -7.00 22.95 5.51
N ASP A 63 -6.68 24.03 4.79
CA ASP A 63 -7.12 24.20 3.38
C ASP A 63 -6.01 24.17 2.31
N LYS A 64 -4.75 23.87 2.68
CA LYS A 64 -3.66 23.63 1.72
C LYS A 64 -3.33 22.14 1.59
N CYS A 65 -4.35 21.27 1.58
CA CYS A 65 -4.14 19.89 1.15
C CYS A 65 -4.01 19.92 -0.38
N GLU A 66 -2.78 20.02 -0.88
CA GLU A 66 -2.49 19.80 -2.30
C GLU A 66 -3.25 18.55 -2.76
N GLU A 67 -4.31 18.76 -3.53
CA GLU A 67 -5.16 17.70 -4.01
C GLU A 67 -4.35 16.88 -5.02
N LEU A 68 -3.61 15.88 -4.51
CA LEU A 68 -2.78 15.01 -5.33
C LEU A 68 -3.66 14.35 -6.39
N LEU A 69 -3.39 14.71 -7.64
CA LEU A 69 -4.10 14.14 -8.78
C LEU A 69 -3.98 12.61 -8.82
N ARG A 70 -2.80 12.14 -8.46
CA ARG A 70 -2.45 10.72 -8.43
C ARG A 70 -2.51 10.20 -7.00
N LEU A 71 -3.53 9.40 -6.73
CA LEU A 71 -3.60 8.60 -5.51
C LEU A 71 -2.83 7.28 -5.67
N PRO A 72 -2.11 6.83 -4.64
CA PRO A 72 -1.46 5.53 -4.66
C PRO A 72 -2.48 4.40 -4.55
N CYS A 73 -2.22 3.30 -5.24
CA CYS A 73 -3.02 2.09 -5.09
C CYS A 73 -2.87 1.53 -3.67
N PHE A 74 -3.99 1.46 -2.95
CA PHE A 74 -4.08 0.90 -1.60
C PHE A 74 -3.49 -0.51 -1.51
N ILE A 75 -3.94 -1.41 -2.37
CA ILE A 75 -3.52 -2.83 -2.35
C ILE A 75 -2.02 -2.95 -2.56
N HIS A 76 -1.47 -2.20 -3.51
CA HIS A 76 -0.05 -2.23 -3.78
C HIS A 76 0.76 -1.65 -2.61
N THR A 77 0.30 -0.55 -2.01
CA THR A 77 0.97 0.04 -0.84
C THR A 77 0.93 -0.88 0.36
N LEU A 78 -0.21 -1.51 0.65
CA LEU A 78 -0.34 -2.50 1.73
C LEU A 78 0.55 -3.71 1.49
N GLN A 79 0.63 -4.20 0.24
CA GLN A 79 1.54 -5.27 -0.12
C GLN A 79 3.01 -4.89 0.18
N LEU A 80 3.43 -3.68 -0.18
CA LEU A 80 4.77 -3.19 0.13
C LEU A 80 4.97 -3.08 1.65
N ALA A 81 3.99 -2.57 2.39
CA ALA A 81 4.05 -2.47 3.85
C ALA A 81 4.29 -3.84 4.50
N VAL A 82 3.50 -4.85 4.12
CA VAL A 82 3.66 -6.21 4.63
C VAL A 82 5.00 -6.80 4.21
N LYS A 83 5.36 -6.70 2.93
CA LYS A 83 6.63 -7.23 2.41
C LYS A 83 7.84 -6.65 3.15
N ASP A 84 7.87 -5.33 3.35
CA ASP A 84 9.01 -4.65 3.96
C ASP A 84 9.09 -4.99 5.46
N GLY A 85 7.96 -5.03 6.16
CA GLY A 85 7.91 -5.45 7.57
C GLY A 85 8.35 -6.91 7.77
N LEU A 86 7.93 -7.83 6.89
CA LEU A 86 8.40 -9.22 6.92
C LEU A 86 9.91 -9.33 6.61
N ASN A 87 10.41 -8.49 5.70
CA ASN A 87 11.82 -8.46 5.33
C ASN A 87 12.71 -7.82 6.39
N GLU A 88 12.21 -6.92 7.24
CA GLU A 88 12.99 -6.33 8.33
C GLU A 88 13.25 -7.36 9.44
N SER A 89 12.28 -8.24 9.73
CA SER A 89 12.43 -9.33 10.69
C SER A 89 13.38 -10.43 10.18
N ALA A 90 14.56 -10.54 10.79
CA ALA A 90 15.60 -11.47 10.34
C ALA A 90 15.18 -12.96 10.42
N CYS A 91 14.48 -13.36 11.49
CA CYS A 91 14.02 -14.74 11.65
C CYS A 91 12.97 -15.12 10.60
N ILE A 92 12.04 -14.22 10.30
CA ILE A 92 10.99 -14.42 9.31
C ILE A 92 11.57 -14.39 7.90
N ARG A 93 12.46 -13.43 7.60
CA ARG A 93 13.18 -13.36 6.33
C ARG A 93 13.93 -14.67 6.05
N SER A 94 14.62 -15.22 7.05
CA SER A 94 15.30 -16.51 6.93
C SER A 94 14.31 -17.65 6.69
N ALA A 95 13.19 -17.71 7.42
CA ALA A 95 12.18 -18.73 7.24
C ALA A 95 11.54 -18.68 5.84
N ILE A 96 11.20 -17.48 5.35
CA ILE A 96 10.67 -17.26 3.99
C ILE A 96 11.71 -17.66 2.93
N ALA A 97 12.99 -17.37 3.14
CA ALA A 97 14.06 -17.79 2.23
C ALA A 97 14.16 -19.32 2.15
N THR A 98 14.09 -20.02 3.28
CA THR A 98 14.06 -21.49 3.34
C THR A 98 12.85 -22.07 2.60
N VAL A 99 11.68 -21.47 2.79
CA VAL A 99 10.44 -21.85 2.09
C VAL A 99 10.59 -21.63 0.58
N ALA A 100 11.14 -20.49 0.15
CA ALA A 100 11.38 -20.19 -1.25
C ALA A 100 12.39 -21.16 -1.88
N GLU A 101 13.45 -21.54 -1.17
CA GLU A 101 14.43 -22.51 -1.65
C GLU A 101 13.85 -23.91 -1.74
N THR A 102 13.00 -24.29 -0.78
CA THR A 102 12.25 -25.57 -0.82
C THR A 102 11.34 -25.62 -2.05
N ALA A 103 10.64 -24.52 -2.36
CA ALA A 103 9.85 -24.40 -3.57
C ALA A 103 10.74 -24.51 -4.84
N LYS A 104 11.91 -23.88 -4.88
CA LYS A 104 12.83 -24.03 -6.03
C LYS A 104 13.29 -25.46 -6.21
N LEU A 105 13.65 -26.15 -5.12
CA LEU A 105 14.08 -27.54 -5.16
C LEU A 105 12.95 -28.46 -5.63
N SER A 106 11.69 -28.22 -5.22
CA SER A 106 10.56 -29.02 -5.68
C SER A 106 10.32 -28.97 -7.18
N HIS A 107 10.71 -27.88 -7.85
CA HIS A 107 10.59 -27.77 -9.32
C HIS A 107 11.82 -28.27 -10.07
N ARG A 108 12.98 -28.34 -9.42
CA ARG A 108 14.26 -28.67 -10.05
C ARG A 108 14.75 -30.08 -9.78
N ASN A 109 14.26 -30.72 -8.72
CA ASN A 109 14.77 -32.01 -8.25
C ASN A 109 13.64 -33.07 -8.27
N ILE A 110 13.81 -34.09 -9.12
CA ILE A 110 12.82 -35.15 -9.36
C ILE A 110 12.48 -35.93 -8.08
N PRO A 111 13.46 -36.47 -7.32
CA PRO A 111 13.17 -37.13 -6.03
C PRO A 111 12.37 -36.28 -5.03
N VAL A 112 12.63 -34.96 -4.99
CA VAL A 112 11.90 -34.04 -4.10
C VAL A 112 10.47 -33.83 -4.60
N ALA A 113 10.29 -33.68 -5.92
CA ALA A 113 8.98 -33.53 -6.55
C ALA A 113 8.11 -34.78 -6.33
N GLU A 114 8.67 -35.98 -6.52
CA GLU A 114 7.98 -37.26 -6.31
C GLU A 114 7.53 -37.40 -4.86
N LYS A 115 8.42 -37.11 -3.90
CA LYS A 115 8.09 -37.17 -2.47
C LYS A 115 7.01 -36.16 -2.07
N LEU A 116 7.00 -34.97 -2.64
CA LEU A 116 5.92 -33.99 -2.41
C LEU A 116 4.59 -34.43 -3.04
N GLN A 117 4.65 -35.11 -4.19
CA GLN A 117 3.46 -35.67 -4.85
C GLN A 117 2.82 -36.80 -4.03
N GLU A 118 3.62 -37.62 -3.32
CA GLU A 118 3.12 -38.62 -2.35
C GLU A 118 2.23 -37.96 -1.27
N PHE A 119 2.62 -36.77 -0.82
CA PHE A 119 1.84 -35.96 0.14
C PHE A 119 0.75 -35.09 -0.52
N LYS A 120 0.52 -35.20 -1.83
CA LYS A 120 -0.39 -34.35 -2.62
C LYS A 120 -0.10 -32.84 -2.49
N LEU A 121 1.15 -32.49 -2.22
CA LEU A 121 1.63 -31.12 -2.08
C LEU A 121 2.19 -30.62 -3.40
N SER A 122 1.69 -29.48 -3.87
CA SER A 122 2.26 -28.73 -4.99
C SER A 122 2.56 -27.31 -4.52
N ILE A 123 3.84 -26.94 -4.55
CA ILE A 123 4.33 -25.66 -4.04
C ILE A 123 4.55 -24.73 -5.25
N PRO A 124 3.77 -23.65 -5.41
CA PRO A 124 4.03 -22.69 -6.47
C PRO A 124 5.29 -21.88 -6.15
N LEU A 125 6.05 -21.54 -7.19
CA LEU A 125 7.14 -20.58 -7.05
C LEU A 125 6.57 -19.19 -6.75
N GLY A 126 7.21 -18.49 -5.82
CA GLY A 126 6.89 -17.09 -5.54
C GLY A 126 7.08 -16.25 -6.80
N VAL A 127 6.03 -15.54 -7.20
CA VAL A 127 6.05 -14.59 -8.33
C VAL A 127 6.05 -13.18 -7.77
N ILE A 128 7.11 -12.43 -8.02
CA ILE A 128 7.32 -11.07 -7.48
C ILE A 128 6.17 -10.12 -7.87
N THR A 129 5.59 -10.31 -9.06
CA THR A 129 4.48 -9.50 -9.58
C THR A 129 3.09 -9.92 -9.08
N ARG A 130 2.97 -11.02 -8.31
CA ARG A 130 1.69 -11.52 -7.80
C ARG A 130 1.64 -11.34 -6.29
N TRP A 131 0.78 -10.43 -5.84
CA TRP A 131 0.74 -9.85 -4.49
C TRP A 131 0.70 -10.82 -3.30
N ASN A 132 0.10 -12.01 -3.46
CA ASN A 132 -0.03 -13.02 -2.40
C ASN A 132 0.89 -14.23 -2.60
N SER A 133 1.85 -14.18 -3.53
CA SER A 133 2.66 -15.35 -3.89
C SER A 133 3.49 -15.88 -2.72
N GLN A 134 4.12 -14.99 -1.94
CA GLN A 134 4.87 -15.36 -0.73
C GLN A 134 3.96 -16.06 0.28
N PHE A 135 2.78 -15.49 0.54
CA PHE A 135 1.79 -16.07 1.43
C PHE A 135 1.32 -17.45 0.97
N ILE A 136 1.01 -17.60 -0.33
CA ILE A 136 0.58 -18.89 -0.90
C ILE A 136 1.69 -19.93 -0.76
N THR A 137 2.94 -19.58 -1.06
CA THR A 137 4.08 -20.48 -0.94
C THR A 137 4.29 -20.91 0.52
N VAL A 138 4.23 -19.99 1.48
CA VAL A 138 4.31 -20.32 2.92
C VAL A 138 3.13 -21.18 3.37
N SER A 139 1.90 -20.83 3.00
CA SER A 139 0.69 -21.56 3.40
C SER A 139 0.68 -22.99 2.90
N LYS A 140 1.26 -23.24 1.71
CA LYS A 140 1.40 -24.59 1.14
C LYS A 140 2.43 -25.44 1.88
N ILE A 141 3.42 -24.84 2.52
CA ILE A 141 4.45 -25.58 3.29
C ILE A 141 4.02 -25.77 4.74
N VAL A 142 3.36 -24.77 5.33
CA VAL A 142 3.00 -24.75 6.76
C VAL A 142 1.61 -25.37 7.01
N ASP A 143 0.91 -25.83 5.97
CA ASP A 143 -0.47 -26.34 6.04
C ASP A 143 -1.40 -25.40 6.82
N ILE A 144 -1.27 -24.10 6.56
CA ILE A 144 -2.08 -23.08 7.23
C ILE A 144 -3.54 -23.31 6.78
N PRO A 145 -4.50 -23.48 7.71
CA PRO A 145 -5.91 -23.68 7.38
C PRO A 145 -6.38 -22.62 6.39
N LYS A 146 -7.19 -23.03 5.40
CA LYS A 146 -7.69 -22.21 4.27
C LYS A 146 -8.42 -20.93 4.71
N ALA A 147 -7.70 -19.94 5.22
CA ALA A 147 -8.26 -18.68 5.73
C ALA A 147 -8.19 -17.53 4.73
N THR A 148 -7.78 -17.76 3.48
CA THR A 148 -7.53 -16.67 2.52
C THR A 148 -8.39 -16.66 1.27
N THR A 149 -9.52 -17.38 1.30
CA THR A 149 -10.52 -17.29 0.22
C THR A 149 -11.25 -15.93 0.22
N ARG A 150 -11.09 -15.12 1.28
CA ARG A 150 -11.84 -13.86 1.45
C ARG A 150 -11.23 -12.63 0.76
N THR A 151 -9.96 -12.66 0.36
CA THR A 151 -9.28 -11.49 -0.23
C THR A 151 -9.09 -11.58 -1.75
N GLN A 152 -9.68 -12.59 -2.39
CA GLN A 152 -9.68 -12.79 -3.86
C GLN A 152 -11.05 -12.54 -4.49
N SER A 153 -11.91 -11.75 -3.83
CA SER A 153 -13.16 -11.30 -4.44
C SER A 153 -12.84 -10.48 -5.69
N GLU A 154 -13.26 -10.94 -6.87
CA GLU A 154 -13.29 -10.14 -8.11
C GLU A 154 -14.21 -8.90 -7.98
N LYS A 155 -14.94 -8.79 -6.87
CA LYS A 155 -15.84 -7.68 -6.56
C LYS A 155 -15.12 -6.72 -5.61
N CYS A 156 -14.46 -5.76 -6.24
CA CYS A 156 -14.22 -4.38 -5.81
C CYS A 156 -13.40 -4.14 -4.52
N VAL A 157 -12.25 -3.47 -4.68
CA VAL A 157 -11.60 -2.74 -3.59
C VAL A 157 -12.13 -1.31 -3.66
N PHE A 158 -12.96 -0.93 -2.70
CA PHE A 158 -13.47 0.43 -2.58
C PHE A 158 -12.50 1.28 -1.77
N ILE A 159 -12.40 2.56 -2.13
CA ILE A 159 -11.63 3.55 -1.37
C ILE A 159 -12.11 3.67 0.09
N SER A 160 -13.40 3.42 0.32
CA SER A 160 -14.04 3.33 1.64
C SER A 160 -13.47 2.24 2.54
N LEU A 161 -12.86 1.19 1.97
CA LEU A 161 -12.26 0.10 2.75
C LEU A 161 -10.85 0.42 3.24
N VAL A 162 -10.21 1.49 2.73
CA VAL A 162 -8.83 1.83 3.09
C VAL A 162 -8.71 2.10 4.58
N THR A 163 -9.48 3.05 5.11
CA THR A 163 -9.46 3.43 6.53
C THR A 163 -9.81 2.27 7.47
N PRO A 164 -10.96 1.57 7.33
CA PRO A 164 -11.29 0.47 8.24
C PRO A 164 -10.26 -0.67 8.18
N SER A 165 -9.71 -0.99 7.01
CA SER A 165 -8.67 -2.03 6.90
C SER A 165 -7.38 -1.65 7.62
N ILE A 166 -6.92 -0.41 7.47
CA ILE A 166 -5.69 0.04 8.14
C ILE A 166 -5.89 0.13 9.66
N VAL A 167 -7.06 0.58 10.11
CA VAL A 167 -7.41 0.63 11.54
C VAL A 167 -7.48 -0.77 12.13
N GLU A 168 -8.10 -1.73 11.44
CA GLU A 168 -8.16 -3.13 11.87
C GLU A 168 -6.75 -3.72 12.02
N ILE A 169 -5.91 -3.57 10.99
CA ILE A 169 -4.50 -4.02 11.03
C ILE A 169 -3.74 -3.37 12.19
N TYR A 170 -3.92 -2.06 12.41
CA TYR A 170 -3.28 -1.34 13.51
C TYR A 170 -3.65 -1.97 14.86
N TYR A 171 -4.94 -2.20 15.11
CA TYR A 171 -5.38 -2.79 16.38
C TYR A 171 -4.98 -4.24 16.54
N ASP A 172 -5.01 -5.04 15.47
CA ASP A 172 -4.56 -6.43 15.49
C ASP A 172 -3.09 -6.53 15.88
N LEU A 173 -2.23 -5.70 15.28
CA LEU A 173 -0.82 -5.64 15.64
C LEU A 173 -0.63 -5.17 17.10
N GLU A 174 -1.43 -4.21 17.56
CA GLU A 174 -1.37 -3.72 18.93
C GLU A 174 -1.74 -4.80 19.94
N ASN A 175 -2.79 -5.55 19.64
CA ASN A 175 -3.27 -6.65 20.46
C ASN A 175 -2.27 -7.81 20.48
N GLU A 176 -1.70 -8.16 19.32
CA GLU A 176 -0.69 -9.20 19.20
C GLU A 176 0.57 -8.85 20.02
N LEU A 177 1.02 -7.59 19.99
CA LEU A 177 2.12 -7.10 20.84
C LEU A 177 1.84 -7.23 22.34
N LYS A 178 0.59 -7.00 22.75
CA LYS A 178 0.16 -7.14 24.16
C LYS A 178 0.11 -8.60 24.60
N LEU A 179 -0.33 -9.49 23.71
CA LEU A 179 -0.61 -10.89 24.04
C LEU A 179 0.60 -11.81 23.90
N TYR A 180 1.48 -11.57 22.92
CA TYR A 180 2.50 -12.54 22.53
C TYR A 180 3.89 -11.90 22.35
N LYS A 181 4.80 -12.22 23.27
CA LYS A 181 6.18 -11.70 23.26
C LYS A 181 7.03 -12.25 22.12
N TYR A 182 6.72 -13.46 21.64
CA TYR A 182 7.50 -14.12 20.59
C TYR A 182 7.25 -13.51 19.20
N THR A 183 6.11 -12.85 18.99
CA THR A 183 5.80 -12.12 17.75
C THR A 183 6.21 -10.65 17.82
N SER A 184 6.76 -10.16 18.94
CA SER A 184 7.06 -8.73 19.08
C SER A 184 8.00 -8.19 18.01
N SER A 185 9.00 -8.95 17.60
CA SER A 185 9.93 -8.52 16.53
C SER A 185 9.23 -8.36 15.18
N ILE A 186 8.31 -9.26 14.80
CA ILE A 186 7.58 -9.17 13.52
C ILE A 186 6.49 -8.11 13.61
N CYS A 187 5.78 -8.01 14.73
CA CYS A 187 4.74 -7.00 14.94
C CYS A 187 5.32 -5.59 14.93
N ASN A 188 6.48 -5.35 15.57
CA ASN A 188 7.14 -4.04 15.54
C ASN A 188 7.59 -3.66 14.12
N ALA A 189 8.15 -4.61 13.38
CA ALA A 189 8.54 -4.38 11.99
C ALA A 189 7.34 -4.08 11.08
N LEU A 190 6.24 -4.82 11.23
CA LEU A 190 5.00 -4.56 10.52
C LEU A 190 4.38 -3.22 10.92
N PHE A 191 4.36 -2.89 12.22
CA PHE A 191 3.88 -1.60 12.71
C PHE A 191 4.63 -0.43 12.09
N LYS A 192 5.96 -0.51 12.12
CA LYS A 192 6.83 0.50 11.53
C LYS A 192 6.53 0.66 10.04
N SER A 193 6.52 -0.43 9.29
CA SER A 193 6.28 -0.41 7.84
C SER A 193 4.86 0.10 7.47
N VAL A 194 3.84 -0.22 8.26
CA VAL A 194 2.49 0.33 8.08
C VAL A 194 2.48 1.82 8.38
N LYS A 195 3.07 2.27 9.48
CA LYS A 195 3.18 3.69 9.84
C LYS A 195 3.99 4.51 8.83
N GLU A 196 5.03 3.93 8.24
CA GLU A 196 5.84 4.56 7.18
C GLU A 196 5.06 4.89 5.91
N ARG A 197 3.96 4.17 5.64
CA ARG A 197 3.20 4.27 4.38
C ARG A 197 1.79 4.81 4.55
N PHE A 198 1.20 4.63 5.73
CA PHE A 198 -0.14 5.08 6.10
C PHE A 198 -0.13 6.08 7.26
N GLY A 199 1.04 6.63 7.59
CA GLY A 199 1.22 7.54 8.72
C GLY A 199 0.33 8.78 8.64
N GLY A 200 0.19 9.39 7.46
CA GLY A 200 -0.75 10.50 7.24
C GLY A 200 -2.19 10.14 7.57
N LEU A 201 -2.67 8.97 7.12
CA LEU A 201 -4.01 8.47 7.45
C LEU A 201 -4.18 8.26 8.96
N LEU A 202 -3.17 7.68 9.60
CA LEU A 202 -3.18 7.42 11.04
C LEU A 202 -3.18 8.72 11.85
N LEU A 203 -2.47 9.77 11.42
CA LEU A 203 -2.52 11.09 12.04
C LEU A 203 -3.92 11.70 11.93
N ASN A 204 -4.58 11.59 10.78
CA ASN A 204 -5.97 12.06 10.60
C ASN A 204 -6.97 11.34 11.53
N LEU A 205 -6.62 10.14 12.00
CA LEU A 205 -7.39 9.34 12.96
C LEU A 205 -6.91 9.51 14.41
N GLU A 206 -6.04 10.49 14.67
CA GLU A 206 -5.43 10.76 15.98
C GLU A 206 -4.69 9.53 16.58
N LYS A 207 -4.12 8.68 15.71
CA LYS A 207 -3.31 7.53 16.13
C LYS A 207 -1.85 7.94 16.35
N PRO A 208 -1.16 7.37 17.36
CA PRO A 208 0.21 7.73 17.63
C PRO A 208 1.14 7.19 16.54
N VAL A 209 1.92 8.11 15.96
CA VAL A 209 2.93 7.81 14.94
C VAL A 209 4.25 8.45 15.34
N ASP A 210 5.34 7.72 15.19
CA ASP A 210 6.67 8.16 15.59
C ASP A 210 7.17 9.32 14.70
N ASP A 211 7.68 10.39 15.31
CA ASP A 211 8.01 11.64 14.59
C ASP A 211 9.03 11.44 13.46
N TYR A 212 10.01 10.56 13.65
CA TYR A 212 11.02 10.28 12.63
C TYR A 212 10.44 9.68 11.34
N LEU A 213 9.23 9.11 11.40
CA LEU A 213 8.54 8.54 10.25
C LEU A 213 7.91 9.61 9.36
N LYS A 214 7.61 10.80 9.91
CA LYS A 214 7.00 11.92 9.17
C LYS A 214 7.89 12.43 8.03
N HIS A 215 9.20 12.23 8.14
CA HIS A 215 10.17 12.61 7.10
C HIS A 215 10.29 11.58 5.97
N GLN A 216 9.64 10.43 6.06
CA GLN A 216 9.67 9.43 4.99
C GLN A 216 8.82 9.90 3.81
N SER A 217 9.35 9.76 2.58
CA SER A 217 8.64 10.17 1.36
C SER A 217 7.31 9.44 1.15
N THR A 218 7.14 8.27 1.77
CA THR A 218 5.92 7.46 1.67
C THR A 218 4.88 7.79 2.76
N PHE A 219 5.23 8.59 3.75
CA PHE A 219 4.39 8.82 4.93
C PHE A 219 3.05 9.46 4.57
N HIS A 220 3.10 10.43 3.66
CA HIS A 220 1.95 11.24 3.30
C HIS A 220 1.07 10.65 2.19
N LEU A 221 1.40 9.45 1.69
CA LEU A 221 0.70 8.79 0.57
C LEU A 221 -0.82 8.65 0.78
N PHE A 222 -1.28 8.55 2.03
CA PHE A 222 -2.69 8.40 2.38
C PHE A 222 -3.20 9.51 3.31
N SER A 223 -2.62 10.72 3.23
CA SER A 223 -3.07 11.87 4.05
C SER A 223 -4.35 12.54 3.54
N ASP A 224 -4.71 12.32 2.27
CA ASP A 224 -5.91 12.91 1.67
C ASP A 224 -7.16 12.48 2.45
N ALA A 225 -7.98 13.46 2.86
CA ALA A 225 -9.20 13.24 3.62
C ALA A 225 -10.21 12.35 2.89
N ILE A 226 -10.12 12.21 1.57
CA ILE A 226 -10.98 11.34 0.77
C ILE A 226 -10.96 9.88 1.28
N PHE A 227 -9.83 9.40 1.79
CA PHE A 227 -9.73 8.05 2.34
C PHE A 227 -10.57 7.89 3.60
N LEU A 228 -10.65 8.94 4.42
CA LEU A 228 -11.48 8.96 5.62
C LEU A 228 -12.95 9.19 5.28
N ILE A 229 -13.25 10.23 4.49
CA ILE A 229 -14.61 10.62 4.11
C ILE A 229 -15.32 9.47 3.40
N SER A 230 -14.66 8.82 2.45
CA SER A 230 -15.28 7.72 1.70
C SER A 230 -15.70 6.54 2.58
N SER A 231 -15.02 6.29 3.70
CA SER A 231 -15.41 5.24 4.65
C SER A 231 -16.72 5.51 5.37
N PHE A 232 -17.22 6.75 5.35
CA PHE A 232 -18.52 7.13 5.91
C PHE A 232 -19.63 7.24 4.87
N LEU A 233 -19.31 7.12 3.58
CA LEU A 233 -20.24 7.29 2.47
C LEU A 233 -20.76 5.97 1.86
N ASP A 234 -20.20 4.83 2.29
CA ASP A 234 -20.67 3.48 1.97
C ASP A 234 -21.67 2.96 3.02
#